data_AF-A0A9D1IPW4-F1
#
_entry.id   AF-A0A9D1IPW4-F1
#
_cell.length_a   1.000
_cell.length_b   1.000
_cell.length_c   1.000
_cell.angle_alpha   90.00
_cell.angle_beta   90.00
_cell.angle_gamma   90.00
#
_symmetry.space_group_name_H-M   'P 1'
#
loop_
_entity.id
_entity.type
_entity.pdbx_description
1 polymer ?
#
loop_
_entity_poly.entity_id
_entity_poly.type
_entity_poly.pdbx_seq_one_letter_code
_entity_poly.pdbx_strand_id
1 'polypeptide(L)'
;MEIFLLIIILLMVLVTMICSIITTIIEVKDEHEQPLVKKALGISSIAIIIVLVIALAFGVSTIKKDDNKSNDSNETVALESAGFNEVTLDEYLNLVNGQDKSIILVARPTCSYCEAFAPILSEAADDLGLTINYIDTDKFSSDDWTTFNESLDYLSENEWGTPLTLIVQNGEVVDANNGYVELDDIKTFFTDNGLGE
;
A
#
# COMPACT_ATOMS: atom_id res chain seq x y z
N MET A 1 18.95 9.92 8.43
CA MET A 1 18.92 11.06 9.37
C MET A 1 19.81 12.22 8.89
N GLU A 2 21.04 11.95 8.43
CA GLU A 2 21.95 13.04 7.98
C GLU A 2 21.49 13.81 6.73
N ILE A 3 20.89 13.13 5.75
CA ILE A 3 20.36 13.78 4.53
C ILE A 3 19.22 14.76 4.86
N PHE A 4 18.36 14.40 5.80
CA PHE A 4 17.26 15.27 6.24
C PHE A 4 17.78 16.54 6.93
N LEU A 5 18.84 16.40 7.73
CA LEU A 5 19.50 17.54 8.37
C LEU A 5 20.17 18.47 7.33
N LEU A 6 20.77 17.91 6.29
CA LEU A 6 21.35 18.68 5.17
C LEU A 6 20.30 19.45 4.37
N ILE A 7 19.12 18.86 4.15
CA ILE A 7 17.99 19.53 3.45
C ILE A 7 17.47 20.71 4.29
N ILE A 8 17.32 20.54 5.61
CA ILE A 8 16.90 21.63 6.51
C ILE A 8 17.91 22.77 6.50
N ILE A 9 19.20 22.46 6.57
CA ILE A 9 20.26 23.48 6.51
C ILE A 9 20.21 24.24 5.19
N LEU A 10 20.03 23.53 4.07
CA LEU A 10 19.92 24.16 2.74
C LEU A 10 18.69 25.09 2.64
N LEU A 11 17.55 24.66 3.19
CA LEU A 11 16.32 25.48 3.25
C LEU A 11 16.52 26.72 4.10
N MET A 12 17.16 26.60 5.28
CA MET A 12 17.44 27.76 6.13
C MET A 12 18.36 28.77 5.43
N VAL A 13 19.40 28.31 4.73
CA VAL A 13 20.30 29.19 3.96
C VAL A 13 19.54 29.92 2.85
N LEU A 14 18.67 29.23 2.11
CA LEU A 14 17.81 29.84 1.09
C LEU A 14 16.90 30.93 1.67
N VAL A 15 16.25 30.67 2.80
CA VAL A 15 15.39 31.64 3.48
C VAL A 15 16.19 32.88 3.89
N THR A 16 17.38 32.70 4.48
CA THR A 16 18.21 33.85 4.88
C THR A 16 18.72 34.69 3.69
N MET A 17 19.00 34.06 2.54
CA MET A 17 19.38 34.76 1.32
C MET A 17 18.22 35.59 0.77
N ILE A 18 17.01 35.02 0.76
CA ILE A 18 15.79 35.72 0.33
C ILE A 18 15.50 36.90 1.27
N CYS A 19 15.58 36.72 2.60
CA CYS A 19 15.39 37.80 3.56
C CYS A 19 16.39 38.94 3.35
N SER A 20 17.67 38.63 3.11
CA SER A 20 18.70 39.65 2.86
C SER A 20 18.43 40.47 1.59
N ILE A 21 17.96 39.79 0.53
CA ILE A 21 17.56 40.44 -0.72
C ILE A 21 16.35 41.36 -0.49
N ILE A 22 15.35 40.90 0.26
CA ILE A 22 14.17 41.72 0.61
C ILE A 22 14.57 42.97 1.41
N THR A 23 15.44 42.83 2.41
CA THR A 23 15.92 43.97 3.21
C THR A 23 16.65 44.99 2.33
N THR A 24 17.51 44.53 1.43
CA THR A 24 18.24 45.41 0.49
C THR A 24 17.28 46.13 -0.45
N ILE A 25 16.22 45.45 -0.91
CA ILE A 25 15.17 46.06 -1.75
C ILE A 25 14.37 47.12 -0.98
N ILE A 26 14.11 46.90 0.32
CA ILE A 26 13.42 47.85 1.19
C ILE A 26 14.29 49.09 1.43
N GLU A 27 15.60 48.94 1.65
CA GLU A 27 16.51 50.10 1.81
C GLU A 27 16.62 50.93 0.52
N VAL A 28 16.63 50.28 -0.66
CA VAL A 28 16.65 50.98 -1.96
C VAL A 28 15.31 51.64 -2.30
N LYS A 29 14.20 51.31 -1.60
CA LYS A 29 12.87 51.90 -1.83
C LYS A 29 12.82 53.39 -1.42
N ASP A 30 13.67 53.82 -0.48
CA ASP A 30 13.55 55.14 0.15
C ASP A 30 14.37 56.23 -0.56
N GLU A 31 15.36 55.86 -1.39
CA GLU A 31 16.06 56.80 -2.27
C GLU A 31 15.76 56.51 -3.75
N HIS A 32 14.87 57.34 -4.29
CA HIS A 32 14.70 57.61 -5.71
C HIS A 32 13.91 56.58 -6.53
N GLU A 33 12.76 57.02 -7.04
CA GLU A 33 11.90 56.29 -7.97
C GLU A 33 12.68 55.81 -9.21
N GLN A 34 13.00 54.52 -9.27
CA GLN A 34 13.52 53.85 -10.46
C GLN A 34 12.47 52.87 -11.01
N PRO A 35 12.07 52.97 -12.29
CA PRO A 35 11.09 52.08 -12.92
C PRO A 35 11.54 50.61 -13.00
N LEU A 36 12.78 50.31 -12.60
CA LEU A 36 13.40 49.00 -12.59
C LEU A 36 12.93 48.12 -11.42
N VAL A 37 12.53 48.71 -10.30
CA VAL A 37 12.09 47.97 -9.09
C VAL A 37 10.70 47.35 -9.28
N LYS A 38 9.81 48.00 -10.04
CA LYS A 38 8.47 47.45 -10.37
C LYS A 38 8.56 46.20 -11.27
N LYS A 39 9.55 46.12 -12.16
CA LYS A 39 9.79 44.92 -12.98
C LYS A 39 10.37 43.76 -12.15
N ALA A 40 11.25 44.04 -11.19
CA ALA A 40 11.83 43.02 -10.31
C ALA A 40 10.81 42.41 -9.34
N LEU A 41 9.85 43.21 -8.83
CA LEU A 41 8.80 42.75 -7.91
C LEU A 41 7.83 41.73 -8.56
N GLY A 42 7.49 41.92 -9.85
CA GLY A 42 6.60 41.01 -10.57
C GLY A 42 7.23 39.65 -10.89
N ILE A 43 8.55 39.61 -11.08
CA ILE A 43 9.28 38.37 -11.42
C ILE A 43 9.51 37.50 -10.18
N SER A 44 9.69 38.13 -9.00
CA SER A 44 9.84 37.40 -7.72
C SER A 44 8.58 36.63 -7.31
N SER A 45 7.38 37.17 -7.61
CA SER A 45 6.12 36.47 -7.33
C SER A 45 5.94 35.19 -8.15
N ILE A 46 6.44 35.16 -9.39
CA ILE A 46 6.34 33.99 -10.27
C ILE A 46 7.35 32.91 -9.84
N ALA A 47 8.55 33.30 -9.41
CA ALA A 47 9.57 32.37 -8.95
C ALA A 47 9.15 31.60 -7.68
N ILE A 48 8.46 32.25 -6.73
CA ILE A 48 7.98 31.60 -5.49
C ILE A 48 6.84 30.60 -5.78
N ILE A 49 5.95 30.91 -6.72
CA ILE A 49 4.86 30.00 -7.13
C ILE A 49 5.43 28.77 -7.86
N ILE A 50 6.44 28.96 -8.72
CA ILE A 50 7.11 27.84 -9.39
C ILE A 50 7.82 26.93 -8.39
N VAL A 51 8.45 27.48 -7.35
CA VAL A 51 9.10 26.68 -6.28
C VAL A 51 8.07 25.90 -5.45
N LEU A 52 6.89 26.46 -5.18
CA LEU A 52 5.79 25.75 -4.50
C LEU A 52 5.20 24.62 -5.35
N VAL A 53 5.01 24.85 -6.65
CA VAL A 53 4.53 23.81 -7.59
C VAL A 53 5.58 22.70 -7.76
N ILE A 54 6.87 23.05 -7.78
CA ILE A 54 7.98 22.12 -7.78
C ILE A 54 8.03 21.34 -6.45
N ALA A 55 7.89 21.99 -5.29
CA ALA A 55 7.87 21.29 -4.00
C ALA A 55 6.70 20.30 -3.86
N LEU A 56 5.54 20.61 -4.46
CA LEU A 56 4.42 19.68 -4.55
C LEU A 56 4.66 18.54 -5.56
N ALA A 57 5.36 18.82 -6.67
CA ALA A 57 5.73 17.80 -7.66
C ALA A 57 6.87 16.86 -7.18
N PHE A 58 7.77 17.34 -6.31
CA PHE A 58 8.85 16.55 -5.71
C PHE A 58 8.51 16.01 -4.30
N GLY A 59 7.32 16.33 -3.77
CA GLY A 59 6.79 15.82 -2.51
C GLY A 59 6.14 14.43 -2.61
N VAL A 60 6.15 13.81 -3.79
CA VAL A 60 5.74 12.42 -4.01
C VAL A 60 6.90 11.73 -4.72
N SER A 61 7.42 10.64 -4.13
CA SER A 61 8.50 9.77 -4.63
C SER A 61 9.91 10.02 -4.09
N THR A 62 10.14 9.60 -2.84
CA THR A 62 11.36 8.86 -2.52
C THR A 62 10.99 7.61 -1.68
N ILE A 63 10.38 6.62 -2.33
CA ILE A 63 10.59 5.23 -1.97
C ILE A 63 11.76 4.74 -2.82
N LYS A 64 12.73 4.10 -2.14
CA LYS A 64 13.92 3.49 -2.74
C LYS A 64 13.58 2.65 -3.96
N LYS A 65 14.34 2.83 -5.04
CA LYS A 65 14.55 1.82 -6.07
C LYS A 65 16.04 1.77 -6.37
N ASP A 66 16.72 0.79 -5.79
CA ASP A 66 18.05 0.37 -6.23
C ASP A 66 17.83 -0.68 -7.34
N ASP A 67 18.01 -0.25 -8.59
CA ASP A 67 17.91 -1.12 -9.76
C ASP A 67 19.28 -1.73 -10.09
N ASN A 68 19.38 -3.06 -10.04
CA ASN A 68 20.35 -3.81 -10.83
C ASN A 68 19.71 -5.07 -11.43
N LYS A 69 18.99 -4.83 -12.53
CA LYS A 69 18.76 -5.66 -13.73
C LYS A 69 19.14 -7.15 -13.64
N SER A 70 18.13 -8.03 -13.76
CA SER A 70 18.08 -9.17 -14.70
C SER A 70 16.69 -9.83 -14.71
N ASN A 71 16.05 -9.81 -15.89
CA ASN A 71 15.00 -10.68 -16.47
C ASN A 71 13.83 -11.22 -15.62
N ASP A 72 12.62 -10.89 -16.09
CA ASP A 72 11.47 -11.82 -16.23
C ASP A 72 10.89 -12.41 -14.94
N SER A 73 9.94 -11.69 -14.33
CA SER A 73 8.86 -12.12 -13.41
C SER A 73 8.47 -10.93 -12.52
N ASN A 74 7.42 -10.21 -12.90
CA ASN A 74 6.88 -9.11 -12.09
C ASN A 74 5.42 -9.36 -11.72
N GLU A 75 5.05 -10.64 -11.69
CA GLU A 75 3.74 -11.14 -11.23
C GLU A 75 3.85 -11.57 -9.74
N THR A 76 4.85 -12.35 -9.35
CA THR A 76 4.92 -12.95 -8.00
C THR A 76 5.15 -12.01 -6.81
N VAL A 77 5.55 -10.75 -7.03
CA VAL A 77 6.06 -9.87 -5.95
C VAL A 77 4.97 -9.37 -5.00
N ALA A 78 3.74 -9.21 -5.48
CA ALA A 78 2.68 -8.56 -4.68
C ALA A 78 2.22 -9.40 -3.49
N LEU A 79 1.94 -10.70 -3.70
CA LEU A 79 1.52 -11.61 -2.63
C LEU A 79 2.63 -11.82 -1.59
N GLU A 80 3.87 -12.02 -2.04
CA GLU A 80 5.02 -12.22 -1.14
C GLU A 80 5.35 -10.97 -0.31
N SER A 81 5.05 -9.77 -0.83
CA SER A 81 5.33 -8.50 -0.17
C SER A 81 4.16 -7.96 0.67
N ALA A 82 2.97 -8.57 0.59
CA ALA A 82 1.75 -8.10 1.24
C ALA A 82 1.70 -8.36 2.77
N GLY A 83 2.72 -9.00 3.33
CA GLY A 83 2.84 -9.21 4.78
C GLY A 83 1.88 -10.24 5.35
N PHE A 84 1.25 -11.07 4.50
CA PHE A 84 0.37 -12.15 4.94
C PHE A 84 1.14 -13.25 5.68
N ASN A 85 0.47 -13.91 6.62
CA ASN A 85 1.00 -15.09 7.29
C ASN A 85 0.85 -16.29 6.37
N GLU A 86 1.88 -16.64 5.62
CA GLU A 86 1.85 -17.84 4.78
C GLU A 86 1.77 -19.11 5.64
N VAL A 87 0.83 -19.99 5.32
CA VAL A 87 0.56 -21.24 6.04
C VAL A 87 0.66 -22.46 5.13
N THR A 88 1.12 -23.56 5.71
CA THR A 88 1.04 -24.90 5.10
C THR A 88 -0.40 -25.43 5.10
N LEU A 89 -0.66 -26.50 4.34
CA LEU A 89 -1.97 -27.16 4.34
C LEU A 89 -2.36 -27.65 5.75
N ASP A 90 -1.42 -28.22 6.50
CA ASP A 90 -1.68 -28.68 7.87
C ASP A 90 -2.05 -27.52 8.82
N GLU A 91 -1.36 -26.38 8.72
CA GLU A 91 -1.68 -25.18 9.49
C GLU A 91 -3.04 -24.58 9.11
N TYR A 92 -3.35 -24.54 7.81
CA TYR A 92 -4.67 -24.17 7.33
C TYR A 92 -5.77 -25.07 7.90
N LEU A 93 -5.59 -26.39 7.90
CA LEU A 93 -6.57 -27.32 8.47
C LEU A 93 -6.78 -27.08 9.98
N ASN A 94 -5.72 -26.71 10.71
CA ASN A 94 -5.85 -26.34 12.12
C ASN A 94 -6.63 -25.03 12.31
N LEU A 95 -6.40 -24.02 11.46
CA LEU A 95 -7.11 -22.74 11.50
C LEU A 95 -8.61 -22.91 11.19
N VAL A 96 -8.94 -23.70 10.17
CA VAL A 96 -10.33 -24.00 9.78
C VAL A 96 -11.12 -24.63 10.92
N ASN A 97 -10.51 -25.57 11.65
CA ASN A 97 -11.15 -26.26 12.77
C ASN A 97 -11.06 -25.48 14.10
N GLY A 98 -10.46 -24.29 14.08
CA GLY A 98 -10.28 -23.43 15.24
C GLY A 98 -11.60 -22.90 15.81
N GLN A 99 -11.63 -22.67 17.13
CA GLN A 99 -12.80 -22.08 17.80
C GLN A 99 -12.94 -20.58 17.54
N ASP A 100 -11.83 -19.89 17.25
CA ASP A 100 -11.82 -18.47 16.91
C ASP A 100 -11.92 -18.27 15.40
N LYS A 101 -12.50 -17.15 14.97
CA LYS A 101 -12.55 -16.79 13.55
C LYS A 101 -11.14 -16.60 13.01
N SER A 102 -10.84 -17.28 11.91
CA SER A 102 -9.61 -17.11 11.15
C SER A 102 -9.92 -16.59 9.75
N ILE A 103 -9.11 -15.68 9.25
CA ILE A 103 -9.21 -15.18 7.88
C ILE A 103 -8.21 -15.95 7.02
N ILE A 104 -8.70 -16.62 5.98
CA ILE A 104 -7.89 -17.37 5.03
C ILE A 104 -7.96 -16.70 3.66
N LEU A 105 -6.81 -16.37 3.08
CA LEU A 105 -6.66 -16.04 1.67
C LEU A 105 -6.18 -17.29 0.92
N VAL A 106 -7.00 -17.76 -0.01
CA VAL A 106 -6.64 -18.80 -0.99
C VAL A 106 -6.25 -18.08 -2.28
N ALA A 107 -4.96 -18.16 -2.64
CA ALA A 107 -4.43 -17.49 -3.82
C ALA A 107 -3.25 -18.27 -4.42
N ARG A 108 -2.71 -17.76 -5.53
CA ARG A 108 -1.47 -18.26 -6.14
C ARG A 108 -0.67 -17.12 -6.78
N PRO A 109 0.67 -17.18 -6.80
CA PRO A 109 1.51 -16.15 -7.43
C PRO A 109 1.30 -15.99 -8.93
N THR A 110 0.79 -17.01 -9.63
CA THR A 110 0.57 -17.00 -11.08
C THR A 110 -0.82 -16.45 -11.49
N CYS A 111 -1.43 -15.62 -10.65
CA CYS A 111 -2.79 -15.12 -10.79
C CYS A 111 -2.80 -13.58 -10.72
N SER A 112 -2.98 -12.94 -11.87
CA SER A 112 -3.01 -11.47 -11.98
C SER A 112 -4.06 -10.78 -11.10
N TYR A 113 -5.23 -11.40 -10.91
CA TYR A 113 -6.24 -10.88 -9.97
C TYR A 113 -5.81 -10.98 -8.51
N CYS A 114 -5.03 -12.00 -8.16
CA CYS A 114 -4.52 -12.21 -6.82
C CYS A 114 -3.49 -11.14 -6.48
N GLU A 115 -2.63 -10.77 -7.44
CA GLU A 115 -1.66 -9.69 -7.29
C GLU A 115 -2.30 -8.32 -7.17
N ALA A 116 -3.35 -8.07 -7.95
CA ALA A 116 -4.09 -6.82 -7.87
C ALA A 116 -4.83 -6.67 -6.53
N PHE A 117 -5.34 -7.78 -5.99
CA PHE A 117 -6.09 -7.79 -4.74
C PHE A 117 -5.20 -7.77 -3.49
N ALA A 118 -4.01 -8.38 -3.54
CA ALA A 118 -3.08 -8.47 -2.41
C ALA A 118 -2.81 -7.13 -1.70
N PRO A 119 -2.45 -6.01 -2.37
CA PRO A 119 -2.23 -4.74 -1.68
C PRO A 119 -3.49 -4.16 -1.05
N ILE A 120 -4.67 -4.40 -1.65
CA ILE A 120 -5.96 -3.92 -1.13
C ILE A 120 -6.31 -4.68 0.15
N LEU A 121 -6.18 -6.01 0.12
CA LEU A 121 -6.44 -6.86 1.28
C LEU A 121 -5.42 -6.60 2.42
N SER A 122 -4.16 -6.34 2.07
CA SER A 122 -3.11 -5.95 3.02
C SER A 122 -3.45 -4.63 3.72
N GLU A 123 -3.85 -3.60 2.97
CA GLU A 123 -4.27 -2.31 3.53
C GLU A 123 -5.51 -2.46 4.44
N ALA A 124 -6.50 -3.26 4.04
CA ALA A 124 -7.67 -3.54 4.88
C ALA A 124 -7.29 -4.27 6.18
N ALA A 125 -6.37 -5.24 6.10
CA ALA A 125 -5.90 -5.98 7.26
C ALA A 125 -5.14 -5.09 8.23
N ASP A 126 -4.25 -4.23 7.73
CA ASP A 126 -3.48 -3.29 8.54
C ASP A 126 -4.39 -2.28 9.25
N ASP A 127 -5.36 -1.68 8.53
CA ASP A 127 -6.29 -0.70 9.08
C ASP A 127 -7.17 -1.28 10.19
N LEU A 128 -7.53 -2.57 10.08
CA LEU A 128 -8.42 -3.27 11.01
C LEU A 128 -7.66 -4.12 12.04
N GLY A 129 -6.32 -4.14 12.01
CA GLY A 129 -5.49 -4.96 12.90
C GLY A 129 -5.75 -6.47 12.77
N LEU A 130 -6.02 -6.94 11.55
CA LEU A 130 -6.38 -8.33 11.26
C LEU A 130 -5.18 -9.13 10.76
N THR A 131 -5.14 -10.41 11.12
CA THR A 131 -4.17 -11.37 10.57
C THR A 131 -4.79 -12.13 9.41
N ILE A 132 -4.20 -11.98 8.22
CA ILE A 132 -4.56 -12.76 7.03
C ILE A 132 -3.63 -13.98 6.94
N ASN A 133 -4.21 -15.18 6.92
CA ASN A 133 -3.47 -16.42 6.69
C ASN A 133 -3.56 -16.80 5.22
N TYR A 134 -2.42 -16.88 4.53
CA TYR A 134 -2.35 -17.12 3.10
C TYR A 134 -1.96 -18.57 2.81
N ILE A 135 -2.74 -19.28 2.00
CA ILE A 135 -2.40 -20.60 1.48
C ILE A 135 -2.15 -20.54 -0.03
N ASP A 136 -0.95 -20.96 -0.43
CA ASP A 136 -0.51 -20.97 -1.82
C ASP A 136 -0.90 -22.27 -2.54
N THR A 137 -1.89 -22.16 -3.42
CA THR A 137 -2.40 -23.31 -4.18
C THR A 137 -1.45 -23.78 -5.29
N ASP A 138 -0.43 -23.01 -5.69
CA ASP A 138 0.59 -23.48 -6.64
C ASP A 138 1.53 -24.52 -6.00
N LYS A 139 1.52 -24.64 -4.66
CA LYS A 139 2.31 -25.64 -3.91
C LYS A 139 1.59 -26.98 -3.74
N PHE A 140 0.32 -27.08 -4.13
CA PHE A 140 -0.47 -28.28 -3.89
C PHE A 140 -0.14 -29.41 -4.86
N SER A 141 0.05 -30.60 -4.32
CA SER A 141 -0.05 -31.86 -5.06
C SER A 141 -1.52 -32.23 -5.33
N SER A 142 -1.76 -33.28 -6.12
CA SER A 142 -3.12 -33.79 -6.35
C SER A 142 -3.82 -34.24 -5.07
N ASP A 143 -3.07 -34.80 -4.12
CA ASP A 143 -3.61 -35.27 -2.84
C ASP A 143 -3.91 -34.08 -1.92
N ASP A 144 -3.08 -33.02 -1.97
CA ASP A 144 -3.32 -31.76 -1.25
C ASP A 144 -4.60 -31.09 -1.77
N TRP A 145 -4.81 -31.06 -3.08
CA TRP A 145 -6.05 -30.55 -3.68
C TRP A 145 -7.30 -31.30 -3.21
N THR A 146 -7.20 -32.62 -3.10
CA THR A 146 -8.32 -33.45 -2.60
C THR A 146 -8.61 -33.10 -1.15
N THR A 147 -7.57 -33.09 -0.31
CA THR A 147 -7.69 -32.75 1.12
C THR A 147 -8.23 -31.34 1.33
N PHE A 148 -7.75 -30.36 0.56
CA PHE A 148 -8.20 -28.99 0.62
C PHE A 148 -9.67 -28.85 0.23
N ASN A 149 -10.10 -29.44 -0.90
CA ASN A 149 -11.49 -29.35 -1.35
C ASN A 149 -12.48 -30.04 -0.40
N GLU A 150 -12.05 -31.11 0.27
CA GLU A 150 -12.86 -31.83 1.27
C GLU A 150 -12.84 -31.16 2.66
N SER A 151 -11.98 -30.15 2.87
CA SER A 151 -11.81 -29.51 4.19
C SER A 151 -12.99 -28.64 4.63
N LEU A 152 -13.77 -28.13 3.67
CA LEU A 152 -14.90 -27.23 3.89
C LEU A 152 -15.98 -27.51 2.83
N ASP A 153 -17.24 -27.65 3.26
CA ASP A 153 -18.37 -27.87 2.34
C ASP A 153 -18.42 -26.79 1.24
N TYR A 154 -18.12 -25.54 1.59
CA TYR A 154 -18.06 -24.43 0.64
C TYR A 154 -17.18 -24.73 -0.58
N LEU A 155 -16.01 -25.34 -0.38
CA LEU A 155 -15.01 -25.60 -1.42
C LEU A 155 -15.42 -26.74 -2.37
N SER A 156 -16.29 -27.64 -1.92
CA SER A 156 -16.77 -28.77 -2.71
C SER A 156 -18.13 -28.51 -3.37
N GLU A 157 -18.96 -27.66 -2.78
CA GLU A 157 -20.34 -27.41 -3.22
C GLU A 157 -20.52 -26.14 -4.06
N ASN A 158 -19.56 -25.21 -4.04
CA ASN A 158 -19.67 -23.92 -4.72
C ASN A 158 -18.62 -23.73 -5.83
N GLU A 159 -18.96 -22.94 -6.84
CA GLU A 159 -17.99 -22.47 -7.82
C GLU A 159 -17.16 -21.32 -7.23
N TRP A 160 -15.85 -21.51 -7.15
CA TRP A 160 -14.92 -20.52 -6.62
C TRP A 160 -13.66 -20.40 -7.46
N GLY A 161 -12.96 -19.27 -7.31
CA GLY A 161 -11.69 -19.00 -7.98
C GLY A 161 -10.74 -18.21 -7.07
N THR A 162 -9.51 -17.98 -7.53
CA THR A 162 -8.54 -17.16 -6.81
C THR A 162 -8.58 -15.70 -7.31
N PRO A 163 -8.42 -14.70 -6.41
CA PRO A 163 -8.27 -14.83 -4.96
C PRO A 163 -9.61 -15.13 -4.27
N LEU A 164 -9.61 -15.99 -3.25
CA LEU A 164 -10.77 -16.28 -2.40
C LEU A 164 -10.40 -15.96 -0.95
N THR A 165 -11.17 -15.08 -0.31
CA THR A 165 -11.02 -14.77 1.11
C THR A 165 -12.16 -15.41 1.89
N LEU A 166 -11.82 -16.26 2.87
CA LEU A 166 -12.75 -16.97 3.73
C LEU A 166 -12.62 -16.49 5.16
N ILE A 167 -13.75 -16.34 5.84
CA ILE A 167 -13.80 -16.29 7.30
C ILE A 167 -14.26 -17.66 7.75
N VAL A 168 -13.41 -18.37 8.48
CA VAL A 168 -13.67 -19.75 8.92
C VAL A 168 -13.72 -19.84 10.43
N GLN A 169 -14.55 -20.73 10.95
CA GLN A 169 -14.67 -21.02 12.36
C GLN A 169 -15.34 -22.38 12.55
N ASN A 170 -14.87 -23.17 13.52
CA ASN A 170 -15.50 -24.45 13.90
C ASN A 170 -15.69 -25.45 12.75
N GLY A 171 -14.78 -25.45 11.77
CA GLY A 171 -14.87 -26.33 10.60
C GLY A 171 -15.88 -25.86 9.55
N GLU A 172 -16.40 -24.64 9.65
CA GLU A 172 -17.37 -24.06 8.73
C GLU A 172 -16.86 -22.74 8.13
N VAL A 173 -17.38 -22.39 6.96
CA VAL A 173 -17.23 -21.05 6.38
C VAL A 173 -18.32 -20.16 6.96
N VAL A 174 -17.92 -19.14 7.72
CA VAL A 174 -18.80 -18.10 8.25
C VAL A 174 -19.25 -17.18 7.11
N ASP A 175 -18.31 -16.74 6.28
CA ASP A 175 -18.58 -15.92 5.10
C ASP A 175 -17.41 -16.01 4.09
N ALA A 176 -17.68 -15.66 2.83
CA ALA A 176 -16.73 -15.77 1.73
C ALA A 176 -16.80 -14.58 0.77
N ASN A 177 -15.64 -13.99 0.47
CA ASN A 177 -15.44 -13.06 -0.63
C ASN A 177 -14.70 -13.76 -1.77
N ASN A 178 -15.39 -14.02 -2.87
CA ASN A 178 -14.87 -14.71 -4.05
C ASN A 178 -14.45 -13.71 -5.13
N GLY A 179 -13.14 -13.55 -5.31
CA GLY A 179 -12.55 -12.67 -6.29
C GLY A 179 -12.06 -11.33 -5.73
N TYR A 180 -11.63 -10.48 -6.66
CA TYR A 180 -11.20 -9.11 -6.38
C TYR A 180 -12.40 -8.24 -5.99
N VAL A 181 -12.22 -7.40 -4.97
CA VAL A 181 -13.11 -6.30 -4.61
C VAL A 181 -12.29 -5.07 -4.20
N GLU A 182 -12.93 -3.91 -4.12
CA GLU A 182 -12.28 -2.66 -3.70
C GLU A 182 -12.10 -2.59 -2.17
N LEU A 183 -11.28 -1.64 -1.71
CA LEU A 183 -10.90 -1.49 -0.31
C LEU A 183 -12.10 -1.36 0.66
N ASP A 184 -13.09 -0.54 0.30
CA ASP A 184 -14.26 -0.32 1.14
C ASP A 184 -15.14 -1.58 1.24
N ASP A 185 -15.23 -2.35 0.15
CA ASP A 185 -16.02 -3.59 0.11
C ASP A 185 -15.38 -4.68 0.96
N ILE A 186 -14.04 -4.86 0.87
CA ILE A 186 -13.36 -5.87 1.70
C ILE A 186 -13.35 -5.49 3.18
N LYS A 187 -13.26 -4.19 3.51
CA LYS A 187 -13.41 -3.71 4.90
C LYS A 187 -14.82 -3.99 5.41
N THR A 188 -15.84 -3.68 4.60
CA THR A 188 -17.25 -3.96 4.94
C THR A 188 -17.47 -5.45 5.19
N PHE A 189 -16.93 -6.31 4.33
CA PHE A 189 -16.98 -7.77 4.50
C PHE A 189 -16.42 -8.21 5.88
N PHE A 190 -15.30 -7.64 6.33
CA PHE A 190 -14.75 -7.94 7.66
C PHE A 190 -15.61 -7.39 8.80
N THR A 191 -16.05 -6.14 8.72
CA THR A 191 -16.82 -5.50 9.79
C THR A 191 -18.22 -6.09 9.94
N ASP A 192 -18.89 -6.44 8.84
CA ASP A 192 -20.20 -7.12 8.87
C ASP A 192 -20.10 -8.50 9.55
N ASN A 193 -18.91 -9.09 9.52
CA ASN A 193 -18.58 -10.34 10.20
C ASN A 193 -17.97 -10.13 11.60
N GLY A 194 -18.00 -8.91 12.16
CA GLY A 194 -17.55 -8.61 13.51
C GLY A 194 -16.04 -8.72 13.71
N LEU A 195 -15.25 -8.41 12.67
CA LEU A 195 -13.80 -8.35 12.69
C LEU A 195 -13.35 -6.88 12.57
N GLY A 196 -12.33 -6.47 13.34
CA GLY A 196 -11.70 -5.15 13.20
C GLY A 196 -12.36 -3.99 13.96
N GLU A 197 -13.09 -4.28 15.04
CA GLU A 197 -13.69 -3.27 15.94
C GLU A 197 -12.75 -2.80 17.07
#